data_AF-A0A5C9EKX3-F1
#
_entry.id   AF-A0A5C9EKX3-F1
#
_cell.length_a   1.000
_cell.length_b   1.000
_cell.length_c   1.000
_cell.angle_alpha   90.00
_cell.angle_beta   90.00
_cell.angle_gamma   90.00
#
_symmetry.space_group_name_H-M   'P 1'
#
loop_
_entity.id
_entity.type
_entity.pdbx_description
1 polymer ?
#
loop_
_entity_poly.entity_id
_entity_poly.type
_entity_poly.pdbx_seq_one_letter_code
_entity_poly.pdbx_strand_id
1 'polypeptide(L)'
;MSAFEVLENPVRDTIIRTFLEKKVIINYNEIKQLVGQDTSRPDYHLNILVESGLLERTRGRGNYELKKEMIQPLRKKYDILVPICLLGGLIDINLYANILDGLKEEVSIIPKKYFILTSPNIKEKFEKEAEKHNLTQKYGVEPLFELFEYDSELKGDISKIRTQAEMVIKKNIFEYEIICDLTGGTKLVTIALSKLSEDYNLRKILFTGEHIKWL
;
A
#
# COMPACT_ATOMS: atom_id res chain seq x y z
N MET A 1 20.18 -12.96 -10.13
CA MET A 1 19.22 -13.85 -9.46
C MET A 1 18.03 -12.99 -9.08
N SER A 2 16.86 -13.20 -9.69
CA SER A 2 15.64 -12.50 -9.29
C SER A 2 15.35 -12.76 -7.81
N ALA A 3 14.84 -11.77 -7.07
CA ALA A 3 14.45 -11.96 -5.67
C ALA A 3 13.44 -13.11 -5.48
N PHE A 4 12.74 -13.53 -6.55
CA PHE A 4 11.79 -14.64 -6.49
C PHE A 4 12.36 -16.01 -6.86
N GLU A 5 13.55 -16.10 -7.48
CA GLU A 5 14.22 -17.39 -7.77
C GLU A 5 14.58 -18.12 -6.47
N VAL A 6 14.93 -17.38 -5.42
CA VAL A 6 15.20 -17.99 -4.10
C VAL A 6 13.97 -18.74 -3.57
N LEU A 7 12.76 -18.39 -4.00
CA LEU A 7 11.51 -19.03 -3.55
C LEU A 7 11.19 -20.34 -4.28
N GLU A 8 12.01 -20.77 -5.24
CA GLU A 8 11.89 -22.14 -5.80
C GLU A 8 12.22 -23.22 -4.76
N ASN A 9 12.90 -22.85 -3.68
CA ASN A 9 13.12 -23.76 -2.55
C ASN A 9 11.88 -23.81 -1.64
N PRO A 10 11.29 -25.00 -1.40
CA PRO A 10 10.04 -25.14 -0.65
C PRO A 10 10.07 -24.58 0.77
N VAL A 11 11.22 -24.64 1.45
CA VAL A 11 11.37 -24.14 2.82
C VAL A 11 11.30 -22.61 2.84
N ARG A 12 11.97 -21.95 1.89
CA ARG A 12 11.91 -20.48 1.76
C ARG A 12 10.53 -20.01 1.33
N ASP A 13 9.88 -20.73 0.42
CA ASP A 13 8.48 -20.48 0.03
C ASP A 13 7.55 -20.54 1.27
N THR A 14 7.66 -21.62 2.05
CA THR A 14 6.89 -21.84 3.28
C THR A 14 7.09 -20.73 4.31
N ILE A 15 8.34 -20.31 4.54
CA ILE A 15 8.65 -19.19 5.44
C ILE A 15 7.95 -17.92 4.98
N ILE A 16 8.07 -17.56 3.69
CA ILE A 16 7.49 -16.30 3.17
C ILE A 16 5.96 -16.33 3.21
N ARG A 17 5.32 -17.45 2.87
CA ARG A 17 3.87 -17.60 3.00
C ARG A 17 3.41 -17.38 4.44
N THR A 18 4.16 -17.93 5.41
CA THR A 18 3.86 -17.73 6.83
C THR A 18 3.93 -16.26 7.24
N PHE A 19 4.91 -15.49 6.73
CA PHE A 19 4.98 -14.05 6.99
C PHE A 19 3.78 -13.29 6.42
N LEU A 20 3.33 -13.64 5.22
CA LEU A 20 2.16 -13.02 4.58
C LEU A 20 0.87 -13.31 5.35
N GLU A 21 0.72 -14.52 5.89
CA GLU A 21 -0.43 -14.95 6.68
C GLU A 21 -0.46 -14.31 8.06
N LYS A 22 0.66 -14.38 8.80
CA LYS A 22 0.74 -13.90 10.18
C LYS A 22 0.78 -12.38 10.28
N LYS A 23 1.25 -11.66 9.24
CA LYS A 23 1.31 -10.18 9.18
C LYS A 23 2.08 -9.52 10.34
N VAL A 24 3.04 -10.24 10.93
CA VAL A 24 3.80 -9.79 12.10
C VAL A 24 5.29 -10.12 12.00
N ILE A 25 6.05 -9.56 12.93
CA ILE A 25 7.41 -9.99 13.24
C ILE A 25 7.37 -11.43 13.74
N ILE A 26 8.23 -12.30 13.21
CA ILE A 26 8.32 -13.71 13.62
C ILE A 26 9.71 -13.96 14.20
N ASN A 27 9.76 -14.63 15.36
CA ASN A 27 11.02 -15.00 16.00
C ASN A 27 11.63 -16.26 15.35
N TYR A 28 12.96 -16.33 15.34
CA TYR A 28 13.74 -17.47 14.85
C TYR A 28 13.26 -18.82 15.39
N ASN A 29 12.91 -18.90 16.68
CA ASN A 29 12.45 -20.16 17.29
C ASN A 29 11.11 -20.62 16.71
N GLU A 30 10.19 -19.71 16.40
CA GLU A 30 8.94 -20.04 15.72
C GLU A 30 9.20 -20.50 14.29
N ILE A 31 10.10 -19.82 13.57
CA ILE A 31 10.49 -20.22 12.20
C ILE A 31 11.15 -21.60 12.23
N LYS A 32 12.00 -21.87 13.22
CA LYS A 32 12.62 -23.19 13.42
C LYS A 32 11.57 -24.27 13.68
N GLN A 33 10.51 -23.99 14.44
CA GLN A 33 9.41 -24.95 14.65
C GLN A 33 8.62 -25.19 13.35
N LEU A 34 8.41 -24.13 12.56
CA LEU A 34 7.71 -24.19 11.27
C LEU A 34 8.39 -25.13 10.27
N VAL A 35 9.72 -25.05 10.17
CA VAL A 35 10.52 -25.80 9.18
C VAL A 35 11.23 -27.02 9.78
N GLY A 36 11.01 -27.27 11.08
CA GLY A 36 11.85 -28.06 11.96
C GLY A 36 11.72 -29.58 11.88
N GLN A 37 10.98 -30.11 10.90
CA GLN A 37 10.98 -31.55 10.62
C GLN A 37 11.88 -31.94 9.43
N ASP A 38 12.19 -31.02 8.51
CA ASP A 38 12.86 -31.37 7.24
C ASP A 38 14.22 -30.70 7.00
N THR A 39 14.65 -29.72 7.81
CA THR A 39 15.94 -29.04 7.57
C THR A 39 16.74 -28.77 8.84
N SER A 40 18.03 -29.10 8.77
CA SER A 40 19.00 -28.88 9.85
C SER A 40 19.48 -27.42 9.97
N ARG A 41 19.07 -26.51 9.07
CA ARG A 41 19.59 -25.12 9.00
C ARG A 41 18.56 -24.05 8.59
N PRO A 42 17.58 -23.71 9.45
CA PRO A 42 16.67 -22.57 9.22
C PRO A 42 17.40 -21.22 9.06
N ASP A 43 18.54 -21.07 9.73
CA ASP A 43 19.43 -19.91 9.67
C ASP A 43 19.99 -19.66 8.26
N TYR A 44 20.39 -20.71 7.55
CA TYR A 44 20.84 -20.62 6.15
C TYR A 44 19.74 -20.05 5.25
N HIS A 45 18.52 -20.56 5.36
CA HIS A 45 17.39 -20.10 4.55
C HIS A 45 17.02 -18.65 4.87
N LEU A 46 17.02 -18.27 6.15
CA LEU A 46 16.75 -16.90 6.57
C LEU A 46 17.80 -15.91 6.08
N ASN A 47 19.09 -16.28 6.10
CA ASN A 47 20.15 -15.42 5.58
C ASN A 47 19.95 -15.15 4.08
N ILE A 48 19.64 -16.17 3.28
CA ILE A 48 19.34 -15.99 1.85
C ILE A 48 18.13 -15.09 1.64
N LEU A 49 17.06 -15.28 2.42
CA LEU A 49 15.86 -14.45 2.32
C LEU A 49 16.14 -12.99 2.68
N VAL A 50 17.02 -12.72 3.65
CA VAL A 50 17.46 -11.37 4.02
C VAL A 50 18.35 -10.77 2.92
N GLU A 51 19.33 -11.51 2.41
CA GLU A 51 20.23 -11.08 1.34
C GLU A 51 19.48 -10.79 0.03
N SER A 52 18.43 -11.57 -0.26
CA SER A 52 17.55 -11.34 -1.41
C SER A 52 16.62 -10.13 -1.25
N GLY A 53 16.58 -9.51 -0.07
CA GLY A 53 15.73 -8.36 0.22
C GLY A 53 14.26 -8.68 0.48
N LEU A 54 13.90 -9.97 0.67
CA LEU A 54 12.51 -10.35 1.02
C LEU A 54 12.23 -10.14 2.50
N LEU A 55 13.19 -10.48 3.36
CA LEU A 55 13.10 -10.29 4.80
C LEU A 55 14.09 -9.21 5.28
N GLU A 56 13.83 -8.69 6.47
CA GLU A 56 14.79 -7.90 7.22
C GLU A 56 14.83 -8.31 8.70
N ARG A 57 15.96 -8.03 9.35
CA ARG A 57 16.16 -8.28 10.77
C ARG A 57 15.69 -7.05 11.54
N THR A 58 14.76 -7.24 12.48
CA THR A 58 14.25 -6.15 13.31
C THR A 58 15.02 -6.04 14.63
N ARG A 59 14.75 -4.99 15.42
CA ARG A 59 15.35 -4.84 16.75
C ARG A 59 14.94 -6.00 17.65
N GLY A 60 15.93 -6.67 18.25
CA GLY A 60 15.75 -7.86 19.08
C GLY A 60 16.45 -9.08 18.48
N ARG A 61 16.94 -9.99 19.33
CA ARG A 61 17.72 -11.13 18.88
C ARG A 61 16.83 -12.14 18.14
N GLY A 62 17.12 -12.34 16.85
CA GLY A 62 16.47 -13.36 16.03
C GLY A 62 15.05 -13.01 15.58
N ASN A 63 14.68 -11.73 15.53
CA ASN A 63 13.40 -11.29 15.00
C ASN A 63 13.53 -10.90 13.54
N TYR A 64 12.56 -11.32 12.73
CA TYR A 64 12.51 -11.06 11.30
C TYR A 64 11.15 -10.49 10.92
N GLU A 65 11.12 -9.65 9.89
CA GLU A 65 9.89 -9.19 9.26
C GLU A 65 10.02 -9.21 7.73
N LEU A 66 8.87 -9.26 7.06
CA LEU A 66 8.81 -9.11 5.62
C LEU A 66 9.01 -7.63 5.25
N LYS A 67 9.92 -7.37 4.31
CA LYS A 67 10.11 -6.03 3.77
C LYS A 67 8.81 -5.54 3.14
N LYS A 68 8.39 -4.34 3.54
CA LYS A 68 7.10 -3.78 3.16
C LYS A 68 6.97 -3.61 1.64
N GLU A 69 8.07 -3.26 0.99
CA GLU A 69 8.23 -3.09 -0.45
C GLU A 69 7.96 -4.38 -1.24
N MET A 70 8.10 -5.54 -0.60
CA MET A 70 7.93 -6.85 -1.22
C MET A 70 6.53 -7.44 -1.05
N ILE A 71 5.66 -6.84 -0.21
CA ILE A 71 4.34 -7.40 0.08
C ILE A 71 3.47 -7.50 -1.18
N GLN A 72 3.35 -6.41 -1.94
CA GLN A 72 2.49 -6.37 -3.12
C GLN A 72 3.00 -7.30 -4.24
N PRO A 73 4.30 -7.30 -4.57
CA PRO A 73 4.88 -8.30 -5.48
C PRO A 73 4.64 -9.75 -5.03
N LEU A 74 4.80 -10.04 -3.73
CA LEU A 74 4.59 -11.39 -3.19
C LEU A 74 3.13 -11.81 -3.24
N ARG A 75 2.17 -10.91 -2.95
CA ARG A 75 0.75 -11.20 -3.14
C ARG A 75 0.42 -11.57 -4.57
N LYS A 76 0.96 -10.82 -5.53
CA LYS A 76 0.79 -11.11 -6.96
C LYS A 76 1.37 -12.49 -7.31
N LYS A 77 2.56 -12.84 -6.80
CA LYS A 77 3.18 -14.17 -7.02
C LYS A 77 2.30 -15.31 -6.50
N TYR A 78 1.65 -15.12 -5.35
CA TYR A 78 0.85 -16.15 -4.68
C TYR A 78 -0.66 -16.04 -4.93
N ASP A 79 -1.09 -15.15 -5.81
CA ASP A 79 -2.51 -14.86 -6.09
C ASP A 79 -3.35 -14.57 -4.82
N ILE A 80 -2.74 -13.85 -3.87
CA ILE A 80 -3.41 -13.48 -2.61
C ILE A 80 -4.23 -12.21 -2.84
N LEU A 81 -5.55 -12.37 -2.80
CA LEU A 81 -6.49 -11.27 -2.89
C LEU A 81 -6.73 -10.64 -1.52
N VAL A 82 -6.68 -9.30 -1.47
CA VAL A 82 -7.03 -8.50 -0.30
C VAL A 82 -7.88 -7.30 -0.74
N PRO A 83 -8.64 -6.67 0.17
CA PRO A 83 -9.42 -5.49 -0.19
C PRO A 83 -8.53 -4.37 -0.76
N ILE A 84 -9.03 -3.69 -1.79
CA ILE A 84 -8.31 -2.58 -2.41
C ILE A 84 -8.48 -1.32 -1.56
N CYS A 85 -7.42 -0.52 -1.50
CA CYS A 85 -7.43 0.81 -0.91
C CYS A 85 -6.76 1.81 -1.86
N LEU A 86 -7.41 2.96 -2.07
CA LEU A 86 -6.82 4.05 -2.82
C LEU A 86 -6.02 4.97 -1.89
N LEU A 87 -4.93 5.52 -2.41
CA LEU A 87 -4.18 6.61 -1.82
C LEU A 87 -3.95 7.68 -2.88
N GLY A 88 -4.52 8.86 -2.69
CA GLY A 88 -4.49 9.93 -3.68
C GLY A 88 -4.65 11.31 -3.06
N GLY A 89 -4.52 12.35 -3.89
CA GLY A 89 -4.92 13.70 -3.52
C GLY A 89 -6.29 14.04 -4.11
N LEU A 90 -7.02 14.96 -3.49
CA LEU A 90 -8.26 15.50 -4.07
C LEU A 90 -8.33 17.00 -3.94
N ILE A 91 -8.90 17.63 -4.97
CA ILE A 91 -9.17 19.07 -5.03
C ILE A 91 -10.66 19.39 -4.88
N ASP A 92 -11.55 18.44 -5.21
CA ASP A 92 -13.00 18.56 -5.05
C ASP A 92 -13.69 17.18 -4.95
N ILE A 93 -14.99 17.21 -4.63
CA ILE A 93 -15.81 16.02 -4.39
C ILE A 93 -16.34 15.35 -5.67
N ASN A 94 -16.52 16.09 -6.75
CA ASN A 94 -16.95 15.50 -8.03
C ASN A 94 -15.85 14.60 -8.58
N LEU A 95 -14.59 15.00 -8.40
CA LEU A 95 -13.45 14.16 -8.77
C LEU A 95 -13.45 12.82 -8.02
N TYR A 96 -13.74 12.84 -6.72
CA TYR A 96 -13.90 11.62 -5.92
C TYR A 96 -15.00 10.71 -6.49
N ALA A 97 -16.18 11.27 -6.74
CA ALA A 97 -17.32 10.52 -7.30
C ALA A 97 -16.97 9.91 -8.66
N ASN A 98 -16.39 10.70 -9.56
CA ASN A 98 -16.02 10.28 -10.91
C ASN A 98 -14.95 9.17 -10.91
N ILE A 99 -13.95 9.26 -10.04
CA ILE A 99 -12.93 8.21 -9.90
C ILE A 99 -13.59 6.91 -9.43
N LEU A 100 -14.48 6.96 -8.44
CA LEU A 100 -15.14 5.77 -7.92
C LEU A 100 -16.14 5.17 -8.91
N ASP A 101 -16.90 5.99 -9.64
CA ASP A 101 -17.78 5.55 -10.72
C ASP A 101 -16.95 4.89 -11.83
N GLY A 102 -15.88 5.53 -12.30
CA GLY A 102 -14.98 4.94 -13.31
C GLY A 102 -14.34 3.64 -12.86
N LEU A 103 -13.89 3.54 -11.60
CA LEU A 103 -13.34 2.29 -11.06
C LEU A 103 -14.37 1.17 -11.04
N LYS A 104 -15.61 1.49 -10.65
CA LYS A 104 -16.69 0.50 -10.57
C LYS A 104 -17.17 0.06 -11.95
N GLU A 105 -17.38 1.00 -12.85
CA GLU A 105 -18.03 0.77 -14.15
C GLU A 105 -17.06 0.22 -15.20
N GLU A 106 -15.82 0.71 -15.23
CA GLU A 106 -14.86 0.35 -16.29
C GLU A 106 -13.94 -0.81 -15.91
N VAL A 107 -13.51 -0.85 -14.65
CA VAL A 107 -12.53 -1.83 -14.16
C VAL A 107 -13.07 -2.77 -13.08
N SER A 108 -14.36 -2.67 -12.74
CA SER A 108 -15.04 -3.55 -11.77
C SER A 108 -14.33 -3.62 -10.41
N ILE A 109 -13.72 -2.51 -9.99
CA ILE A 109 -13.04 -2.36 -8.71
C ILE A 109 -13.88 -1.48 -7.78
N ILE A 110 -14.11 -1.97 -6.56
CA ILE A 110 -14.72 -1.18 -5.48
C ILE A 110 -13.72 -1.14 -4.32
N PRO A 111 -13.00 -0.02 -4.12
CA PRO A 111 -12.10 0.14 -3.00
C PRO A 111 -12.86 0.06 -1.67
N LYS A 112 -12.25 -0.49 -0.62
CA LYS A 112 -12.85 -0.44 0.73
C LYS A 112 -12.62 0.91 1.41
N LYS A 113 -11.50 1.56 1.08
CA LYS A 113 -11.04 2.81 1.69
C LYS A 113 -10.37 3.71 0.65
N TYR A 114 -10.45 5.01 0.87
CA TYR A 114 -9.71 6.01 0.11
C TYR A 114 -9.01 6.98 1.07
N PHE A 115 -7.68 6.85 1.18
CA PHE A 115 -6.86 7.83 1.89
C PHE A 115 -6.61 9.04 0.99
N ILE A 116 -7.08 10.20 1.46
CA ILE A 116 -7.09 11.46 0.75
C ILE A 116 -6.08 12.39 1.41
N LEU A 117 -5.00 12.68 0.68
CA LEU A 117 -3.97 13.66 1.03
C LEU A 117 -4.49 15.05 0.64
N THR A 118 -4.88 15.87 1.61
CA THR A 118 -5.51 17.17 1.33
C THR A 118 -5.31 18.21 2.44
N SER A 119 -5.87 19.41 2.30
CA SER A 119 -5.85 20.43 3.35
C SER A 119 -7.10 20.47 4.20
N PRO A 120 -7.03 21.05 5.41
CA PRO A 120 -8.20 21.24 6.26
C PRO A 120 -9.39 21.91 5.53
N ASN A 121 -9.11 22.93 4.72
CA ASN A 121 -10.14 23.66 3.96
C ASN A 121 -10.85 22.79 2.91
N ILE A 122 -10.11 21.90 2.23
CA ILE A 122 -10.70 20.99 1.25
C ILE A 122 -11.44 19.85 1.95
N LYS A 123 -10.91 19.33 3.06
CA LYS A 123 -11.61 18.34 3.90
C LYS A 123 -12.97 18.86 4.36
N GLU A 124 -13.02 20.08 4.90
CA GLU A 124 -14.28 20.67 5.39
C GLU A 124 -15.31 20.79 4.25
N LYS A 125 -14.90 21.25 3.07
CA LYS A 125 -15.77 21.32 1.88
C LYS A 125 -16.24 19.94 1.45
N PHE A 126 -15.34 18.97 1.44
CA PHE A 126 -15.65 17.58 1.09
C PHE A 126 -16.68 17.00 2.06
N GLU A 127 -16.46 17.11 3.37
CA GLU A 127 -17.35 16.52 4.38
C GLU A 127 -18.77 17.06 4.28
N LYS A 128 -18.91 18.39 4.10
CA LYS A 128 -20.23 19.04 3.92
C LYS A 128 -20.98 18.50 2.70
N GLU A 129 -20.32 18.40 1.56
CA GLU A 129 -20.96 17.91 0.34
C GLU A 129 -21.16 16.38 0.38
N ALA A 130 -20.24 15.64 1.01
CA ALA A 130 -20.31 14.18 1.11
C ALA A 130 -21.50 13.73 1.97
N GLU A 131 -21.77 14.44 3.05
CA GLU A 131 -22.96 14.24 3.89
C GLU A 131 -24.24 14.57 3.12
N LYS A 132 -24.30 15.74 2.49
CA LYS A 132 -25.45 16.18 1.69
C LYS A 132 -25.82 15.19 0.57
N HIS A 133 -24.82 14.53 -0.01
CA HIS A 133 -24.99 13.57 -1.10
C HIS A 133 -24.93 12.09 -0.66
N ASN A 134 -24.82 11.80 0.64
CA ASN A 134 -24.69 10.45 1.21
C ASN A 134 -23.64 9.57 0.50
N LEU A 135 -22.47 10.14 0.17
CA LEU A 135 -21.51 9.47 -0.72
C LEU A 135 -20.93 8.17 -0.12
N THR A 136 -20.64 8.14 1.17
CA THR A 136 -20.13 6.93 1.84
C THR A 136 -21.12 5.77 1.70
N GLN A 137 -22.43 6.05 1.81
CA GLN A 137 -23.46 5.04 1.62
C GLN A 137 -23.62 4.67 0.13
N LYS A 138 -23.57 5.66 -0.77
CA LYS A 138 -23.69 5.45 -2.23
C LYS A 138 -22.60 4.52 -2.75
N TYR A 139 -21.35 4.74 -2.33
CA TYR A 139 -20.20 4.01 -2.87
C TYR A 139 -19.74 2.85 -1.98
N GLY A 140 -20.10 2.85 -0.69
CA GLY A 140 -19.57 1.88 0.28
C GLY A 140 -18.07 2.05 0.54
N VAL A 141 -17.52 3.23 0.25
CA VAL A 141 -16.09 3.55 0.39
C VAL A 141 -15.91 4.56 1.51
N GLU A 142 -15.06 4.25 2.48
CA GLU A 142 -14.72 5.14 3.60
C GLU A 142 -13.63 6.15 3.16
N PRO A 143 -13.92 7.47 3.14
CA PRO A 143 -12.90 8.49 2.95
C PRO A 143 -12.12 8.71 4.25
N LEU A 144 -10.80 8.64 4.19
CA LEU A 144 -9.89 8.89 5.31
C LEU A 144 -8.95 10.03 4.95
N PHE A 145 -8.80 11.01 5.83
CA PHE A 145 -8.06 12.23 5.51
C PHE A 145 -6.71 12.28 6.19
N GLU A 146 -5.69 12.58 5.41
CA GLU A 146 -4.34 12.90 5.87
C GLU A 146 -4.07 14.36 5.49
N LEU A 147 -3.87 15.20 6.51
CA LEU A 147 -3.98 16.65 6.39
C LEU A 147 -2.62 17.35 6.26
N PHE A 148 -2.56 18.34 5.37
CA PHE A 148 -1.41 19.22 5.13
C PHE A 148 -1.86 20.67 4.97
N GLU A 149 -1.07 21.62 5.46
CA GLU A 149 -1.33 23.02 5.15
C GLU A 149 -0.64 23.43 3.85
N TYR A 150 -1.43 23.57 2.76
CA TYR A 150 -0.89 23.97 1.45
C TYR A 150 -0.14 25.31 1.48
N ASP A 151 -0.63 26.30 2.22
CA ASP A 151 -0.06 27.65 2.14
C ASP A 151 1.18 27.86 3.02
N SER A 152 1.30 27.13 4.14
CA SER A 152 2.42 27.24 5.08
C SER A 152 3.49 26.16 4.87
N GLU A 153 3.14 24.97 4.38
CA GLU A 153 4.06 23.83 4.26
C GLU A 153 4.46 23.49 2.82
N LEU A 154 3.71 23.93 1.80
CA LEU A 154 3.95 23.56 0.40
C LEU A 154 4.70 24.57 -0.45
N LYS A 155 5.43 25.52 0.17
CA LYS A 155 6.57 26.19 -0.47
C LYS A 155 7.79 25.26 -0.63
N GLY A 156 7.58 24.05 -1.16
CA GLY A 156 8.64 23.19 -1.72
C GLY A 156 8.95 21.88 -0.99
N ASP A 157 8.32 21.54 0.13
CA ASP A 157 8.71 20.33 0.89
C ASP A 157 7.91 19.07 0.50
N ILE A 158 8.29 18.49 -0.65
CA ILE A 158 7.78 17.18 -1.09
C ILE A 158 8.06 16.05 -0.07
N SER A 159 9.04 16.22 0.81
CA SER A 159 9.48 15.20 1.77
C SER A 159 8.43 14.95 2.84
N LYS A 160 7.72 16.00 3.28
CA LYS A 160 6.61 15.88 4.25
C LYS A 160 5.45 15.07 3.66
N ILE A 161 5.00 15.41 2.44
CA ILE A 161 3.95 14.64 1.75
C ILE A 161 4.36 13.18 1.62
N ARG A 162 5.58 12.94 1.14
CA ARG A 162 6.10 11.59 0.97
C ARG A 162 6.11 10.82 2.29
N THR A 163 6.57 11.45 3.37
CA THR A 163 6.65 10.81 4.70
C THR A 163 5.27 10.39 5.19
N GLN A 164 4.27 11.27 5.12
CA GLN A 164 2.91 10.94 5.56
C GLN A 164 2.28 9.86 4.68
N ALA A 165 2.37 9.97 3.35
CA ALA A 165 1.89 8.95 2.43
C ALA A 165 2.57 7.60 2.66
N GLU A 166 3.88 7.60 2.94
CA GLU A 166 4.64 6.39 3.29
C GLU A 166 4.16 5.78 4.62
N MET A 167 3.83 6.59 5.63
CA MET A 167 3.24 6.09 6.87
C MET A 167 1.90 5.38 6.64
N VAL A 168 1.04 5.94 5.79
CA VAL A 168 -0.22 5.29 5.38
C VAL A 168 0.07 3.94 4.72
N ILE A 169 1.04 3.89 3.79
CA ILE A 169 1.44 2.66 3.13
C ILE A 169 1.90 1.63 4.16
N LYS A 170 2.91 1.96 4.99
CA LYS A 170 3.49 1.03 5.97
C LYS A 170 2.46 0.45 6.94
N LYS A 171 1.49 1.27 7.36
CA LYS A 171 0.42 0.88 8.28
C LYS A 171 -0.60 -0.07 7.65
N ASN A 172 -0.93 0.13 6.38
CA ASN A 172 -2.07 -0.54 5.74
C ASN A 172 -1.67 -1.65 4.74
N ILE A 173 -0.40 -1.71 4.31
CA ILE A 173 0.04 -2.59 3.21
C ILE A 173 -0.16 -4.09 3.50
N PHE A 174 -0.21 -4.54 4.75
CA PHE A 174 -0.50 -5.95 5.10
C PHE A 174 -2.00 -6.31 5.05
N GLU A 175 -2.88 -5.32 5.10
CA GLU A 175 -4.33 -5.50 5.10
C GLU A 175 -4.97 -5.22 3.74
N TYR A 176 -4.40 -4.27 2.99
CA TYR A 176 -4.97 -3.77 1.75
C TYR A 176 -4.00 -3.88 0.59
N GLU A 177 -4.55 -4.02 -0.60
CA GLU A 177 -3.84 -3.73 -1.83
C GLU A 177 -3.93 -2.22 -2.08
N ILE A 178 -2.82 -1.52 -1.88
CA ILE A 178 -2.75 -0.07 -2.06
C ILE A 178 -2.51 0.26 -3.52
N ILE A 179 -3.36 1.11 -4.07
CA ILE A 179 -3.25 1.68 -5.41
C ILE A 179 -3.10 3.19 -5.28
N CYS A 180 -2.05 3.74 -5.90
CA CYS A 180 -1.81 5.17 -5.94
C CYS A 180 -2.70 5.82 -7.01
N ASP A 181 -3.57 6.72 -6.58
CA ASP A 181 -4.32 7.59 -7.48
C ASP A 181 -3.53 8.88 -7.73
N LEU A 182 -3.19 9.12 -8.99
CA LEU A 182 -2.40 10.26 -9.44
C LEU A 182 -3.24 11.40 -10.03
N THR A 183 -4.57 11.30 -9.95
CA THR A 183 -5.51 12.22 -10.61
C THR A 183 -5.56 13.59 -9.96
N GLY A 184 -5.74 13.63 -8.64
CA GLY A 184 -6.03 14.85 -7.91
C GLY A 184 -4.89 15.34 -7.02
N GLY A 185 -5.18 16.43 -6.30
CA GLY A 185 -4.24 17.12 -5.44
C GLY A 185 -3.30 18.06 -6.20
N THR A 186 -2.19 18.42 -5.55
CA THR A 186 -1.15 19.25 -6.18
C THR A 186 -0.17 18.37 -6.95
N LYS A 187 0.56 18.95 -7.91
CA LYS A 187 1.66 18.25 -8.63
C LYS A 187 2.67 17.60 -7.67
N LEU A 188 2.90 18.20 -6.50
CA LEU A 188 3.81 17.65 -5.49
C LEU A 188 3.27 16.34 -4.89
N VAL A 189 1.95 16.24 -4.65
CA VAL A 189 1.30 14.99 -4.23
C VAL A 189 1.47 13.92 -5.30
N THR A 190 1.17 14.24 -6.55
CA THR A 190 1.33 13.30 -7.68
C THR A 190 2.76 12.78 -7.79
N ILE A 191 3.78 13.65 -7.69
CA ILE A 191 5.19 13.23 -7.76
C ILE A 191 5.56 12.36 -6.55
N ALA A 192 5.12 12.72 -5.34
CA ALA A 192 5.39 11.94 -4.13
C ALA A 192 4.80 10.53 -4.24
N LEU A 193 3.54 10.42 -4.66
CA LEU A 193 2.87 9.14 -4.85
C LEU A 193 3.49 8.31 -5.98
N SER A 194 3.91 8.93 -7.08
CA SER A 194 4.61 8.20 -8.15
C SER A 194 5.91 7.58 -7.64
N LYS A 195 6.72 8.32 -6.87
CA LYS A 195 7.95 7.77 -6.28
C LYS A 195 7.67 6.64 -5.29
N LEU A 196 6.70 6.83 -4.40
CA LEU A 196 6.32 5.78 -3.45
C LEU A 196 5.76 4.53 -4.13
N SER A 197 5.05 4.70 -5.26
CA SER A 197 4.61 3.54 -6.04
C SER A 197 5.76 2.72 -6.59
N GLU A 198 6.88 3.35 -6.94
CA GLU A 198 8.09 2.68 -7.41
C GLU A 198 8.80 1.99 -6.24
N ASP A 199 8.97 2.70 -5.12
CA ASP A 199 9.62 2.17 -3.92
C ASP A 199 8.91 0.91 -3.38
N TYR A 200 7.57 0.92 -3.40
CA TYR A 200 6.74 -0.14 -2.82
C TYR A 200 6.09 -1.08 -3.85
N ASN A 201 6.44 -0.94 -5.13
CA ASN A 201 5.84 -1.70 -6.23
C ASN A 201 4.29 -1.63 -6.25
N LEU A 202 3.73 -0.45 -6.01
CA LEU A 202 2.29 -0.21 -6.01
C LEU A 202 1.78 0.07 -7.42
N ARG A 203 0.56 -0.37 -7.69
CA ARG A 203 -0.13 0.01 -8.93
C ARG A 203 -0.51 1.48 -8.89
N LYS A 204 -0.58 2.10 -10.07
CA LYS A 204 -0.98 3.49 -10.26
C LYS A 204 -2.16 3.60 -11.20
N ILE A 205 -3.05 4.54 -10.90
CA ILE A 205 -4.14 4.93 -11.78
C ILE A 205 -4.14 6.44 -12.01
N LEU A 206 -4.75 6.84 -13.13
CA LEU A 206 -5.06 8.22 -13.47
C LEU A 206 -6.44 8.26 -14.14
N PHE A 207 -7.34 9.10 -13.64
CA PHE A 207 -8.62 9.38 -14.30
C PHE A 207 -8.43 10.54 -15.29
N THR A 208 -8.77 10.30 -16.56
CA THR A 208 -8.54 11.27 -17.65
C THR A 208 -9.72 12.18 -17.93
N GLY A 209 -10.72 12.20 -17.04
CA GLY A 209 -12.01 12.88 -17.25
C GLY A 209 -13.09 11.98 -17.85
N GLU A 210 -12.67 10.91 -18.54
CA GLU A 210 -13.56 9.93 -19.16
C GLU A 210 -13.25 8.51 -18.67
N HIS A 211 -11.97 8.16 -18.52
CA HIS A 211 -11.55 6.78 -18.28
C HIS A 211 -10.52 6.65 -17.16
N ILE A 212 -10.47 5.48 -16.53
CA ILE A 212 -9.39 5.04 -15.63
C ILE A 212 -8.25 4.45 -16.46
N LYS A 213 -7.09 5.10 -16.40
CA LYS A 213 -5.85 4.60 -17.01
C LYS A 213 -4.93 3.98 -15.97
N TRP A 214 -4.53 2.73 -16.18
CA TRP A 214 -3.42 2.10 -15.46
C TRP A 214 -2.08 2.60 -15.99
N LEU A 215 -1.14 2.91 -15.08
CA LEU A 215 0.19 3.42 -15.40
C LEU A 215 1.29 2.44 -15.03
#